data_AF-A0ABD6WC53-F1
#
_entry.id   AF-A0ABD6WC53-F1
#
_cell.length_a   1.000
_cell.length_b   1.000
_cell.length_c   1.000
_cell.angle_alpha   90.00
_cell.angle_beta   90.00
_cell.angle_gamma   90.00
#
_symmetry.space_group_name_H-M   'P 1'
#
loop_
_entity.id
_entity.type
_entity.pdbx_description
1 polymer ?
#
loop_
_entity_poly.entity_id
_entity_poly.type
_entity_poly.pdbx_seq_one_letter_code
_entity_poly.pdbx_strand_id
1 'polypeptide(L)'
;MRYDSTTGLDAEQLTELICRMWQIVAGRGEISGRPVLLNIREQVVITLIILRQNVNQTTIADMFGVSQPTISRVYRRIVPLIEQAWCLSGVC
;
A
#
# COMPACT_ATOMS: atom_id res chain seq x y z
N MET A 1 9.97 -7.78 -10.55
CA MET A 1 8.59 -8.10 -10.16
C MET A 1 7.65 -7.46 -11.17
N ARG A 2 6.78 -8.24 -11.84
CA ARG A 2 5.73 -7.69 -12.72
C ARG A 2 4.55 -7.26 -11.85
N TYR A 3 4.44 -5.95 -11.62
CA TYR A 3 3.48 -5.39 -10.66
C TYR A 3 2.03 -5.65 -11.09
N ASP A 4 1.77 -5.57 -12.39
CA ASP A 4 0.52 -5.91 -13.08
C ASP A 4 -0.04 -7.27 -12.67
N SER A 5 0.81 -8.30 -12.65
CA SER A 5 0.39 -9.67 -12.31
C SER A 5 0.20 -9.86 -10.80
N THR A 6 0.83 -9.04 -9.97
CA THR A 6 0.89 -9.24 -8.51
C THR A 6 -0.14 -8.39 -7.76
N THR A 7 -0.38 -7.16 -8.21
CA THR A 7 -1.40 -6.25 -7.67
C THR A 7 -2.72 -6.33 -8.43
N GLY A 8 -2.75 -6.94 -9.62
CA GLY A 8 -3.90 -7.00 -10.52
C GLY A 8 -4.48 -5.63 -10.88
N LEU A 9 -3.62 -4.61 -10.87
CA LEU A 9 -3.86 -3.26 -11.38
C LEU A 9 -2.82 -3.00 -12.47
N ASP A 10 -3.21 -2.35 -13.55
CA ASP A 10 -2.23 -1.86 -14.51
C ASP A 10 -1.37 -0.73 -13.90
N ALA A 11 -0.31 -0.33 -14.60
CA ALA A 11 0.63 0.65 -14.11
C ALA A 11 0.00 2.05 -13.93
N GLU A 12 -1.00 2.41 -14.72
CA GLU A 12 -1.70 3.69 -14.64
C GLU A 12 -2.64 3.72 -13.44
N GLN A 13 -3.45 2.67 -13.26
CA GLN A 13 -4.32 2.48 -12.09
C GLN A 13 -3.53 2.49 -10.78
N LEU A 14 -2.37 1.83 -10.76
CA LEU A 14 -1.49 1.85 -9.59
C LEU A 14 -0.94 3.26 -9.33
N THR A 15 -0.56 3.98 -10.38
CA THR A 15 -0.04 5.35 -10.26
C THR A 15 -1.13 6.30 -9.77
N GLU A 16 -2.34 6.20 -10.31
CA GLU A 16 -3.50 6.98 -9.88
C GLU A 16 -3.86 6.71 -8.41
N LEU A 17 -3.88 5.44 -8.00
CA LEU A 17 -4.10 5.07 -6.60
C LEU A 17 -3.04 5.70 -5.68
N ILE A 18 -1.76 5.63 -6.07
CA ILE A 18 -0.66 6.24 -5.31
C ILE A 18 -0.84 7.77 -5.23
N CYS A 19 -1.18 8.44 -6.34
CA CYS A 19 -1.42 9.88 -6.37
C CYS A 19 -2.58 10.28 -5.43
N ARG A 20 -3.70 9.56 -5.46
CA ARG A 20 -4.84 9.83 -4.56
C ARG A 20 -4.50 9.60 -3.11
N MET A 21 -3.79 8.52 -2.80
CA MET A 21 -3.31 8.27 -1.45
C MET A 21 -2.38 9.40 -0.98
N TRP A 22 -1.52 9.90 -1.87
CA TRP A 22 -0.66 11.05 -1.57
C TRP A 22 -1.47 12.31 -1.29
N GLN A 23 -2.56 12.58 -2.02
CA GLN A 23 -3.47 13.70 -1.77
C GLN A 23 -4.19 13.56 -0.42
N ILE A 24 -4.71 12.38 -0.09
CA ILE A 24 -5.36 12.11 1.22
C ILE A 24 -4.37 12.31 2.36
N VAL A 25 -3.14 11.86 2.15
CA VAL A 25 -2.05 11.98 3.12
C VAL A 25 -1.61 13.43 3.30
N ALA A 26 -1.36 14.16 2.21
CA ALA A 26 -0.91 15.55 2.24
C ALA A 26 -1.98 16.47 2.82
N GLY A 27 -3.27 16.21 2.53
CA GLY A 27 -4.40 16.94 3.08
C GLY A 27 -4.63 16.72 4.59
N ARG A 28 -4.04 15.70 5.19
CA ARG A 28 -4.16 15.40 6.64
C ARG A 28 -3.10 16.10 7.50
N GLY A 29 -2.21 16.91 6.89
CA GLY A 29 -1.02 17.43 7.57
C GLY A 29 0.04 16.34 7.68
N GLU A 30 1.31 16.75 7.56
CA GLU A 30 2.50 15.89 7.42
C GLU A 30 2.36 14.48 8.01
N ILE A 31 2.74 13.45 7.23
CA ILE A 31 3.24 12.20 7.83
C ILE A 31 4.60 12.51 8.46
N SER A 32 4.58 13.34 9.50
CA SER A 32 5.68 13.55 10.41
C SER A 32 5.83 12.26 11.20
N GLY A 33 6.82 11.46 10.80
CA GLY A 33 7.11 10.18 11.39
C GLY A 33 8.45 9.65 10.92
N ARG A 34 9.06 8.81 11.77
CA ARG A 34 10.34 8.10 11.56
C ARG A 34 10.51 7.69 10.09
N PRO A 35 11.69 7.92 9.47
CA PRO A 35 11.93 7.62 8.06
C PRO A 35 11.41 6.22 7.76
N VAL A 36 10.40 6.15 6.90
CA VAL A 36 9.72 4.89 6.64
C VAL A 36 10.69 4.06 5.83
N LEU A 37 11.07 2.89 6.36
CA LEU A 37 11.95 1.94 5.67
C LEU A 37 11.40 1.50 4.31
N LEU A 38 10.11 1.75 4.07
CA LEU A 38 9.34 1.43 2.88
C LEU A 38 8.70 2.70 2.33
N ASN A 39 8.94 2.99 1.05
CA ASN A 39 8.29 4.07 0.33
C ASN A 39 6.78 3.84 0.21
N ILE A 40 6.00 4.90 -0.05
CA ILE A 40 4.53 4.79 -0.15
C ILE A 40 4.11 3.79 -1.24
N ARG A 41 4.85 3.73 -2.34
CA ARG A 41 4.66 2.74 -3.41
C ARG A 41 4.81 1.31 -2.88
N GLU A 42 5.88 1.04 -2.13
CA GLU A 42 6.14 -0.28 -1.57
C GLU A 42 5.07 -0.66 -0.55
N GLN A 43 4.65 0.28 0.28
CA GLN A 43 3.57 0.09 1.25
C GLN A 43 2.23 -0.28 0.59
N VAL A 44 1.89 0.37 -0.53
CA VAL A 44 0.70 0.07 -1.33
C VAL A 44 0.82 -1.31 -1.97
N VAL A 45 1.96 -1.60 -2.62
CA VAL A 45 2.20 -2.90 -3.26
C VAL A 45 2.11 -4.04 -2.25
N ILE A 46 2.80 -3.93 -1.11
CA ILE A 46 2.75 -4.91 -0.01
C ILE A 46 1.30 -5.19 0.40
N THR A 47 0.52 -4.14 0.60
CA THR A 47 -0.87 -4.27 1.05
C THR A 47 -1.74 -4.94 -0.02
N LEU A 48 -1.58 -4.58 -1.29
CA LEU A 48 -2.30 -5.22 -2.40
C LEU A 48 -1.92 -6.70 -2.57
N ILE A 49 -0.65 -7.06 -2.37
CA ILE A 49 -0.20 -8.46 -2.42
C ILE A 49 -0.85 -9.26 -1.29
N ILE A 50 -0.85 -8.74 -0.06
CA ILE A 50 -1.50 -9.38 1.09
C ILE A 50 -3.00 -9.59 0.82
N LEU A 51 -3.69 -8.54 0.36
CA LEU A 51 -5.14 -8.58 0.13
C LEU A 51 -5.53 -9.51 -1.03
N ARG A 52 -4.77 -9.54 -2.13
CA ARG A 52 -5.16 -10.28 -3.35
C ARG A 52 -4.60 -11.68 -3.43
N GLN A 53 -3.37 -11.88 -2.99
CA GLN A 53 -2.69 -13.17 -3.11
C GLN A 53 -2.84 -14.02 -1.84
N ASN A 54 -3.49 -13.49 -0.80
CA ASN A 54 -3.64 -14.12 0.52
C ASN A 54 -2.31 -14.66 1.09
N VAL A 55 -1.22 -13.95 0.79
CA VAL A 55 0.13 -14.33 1.24
C VAL A 55 0.29 -13.89 2.69
N ASN A 56 0.89 -14.77 3.50
CA ASN A 56 1.13 -14.45 4.91
C ASN A 56 2.10 -13.25 5.05
N GLN A 57 1.94 -12.47 6.12
CA GLN A 57 2.76 -11.26 6.34
C GLN A 57 4.24 -11.57 6.59
N THR A 58 4.58 -12.77 7.05
CA THR A 58 5.96 -13.19 7.33
C THR A 58 6.75 -13.38 6.03
N THR A 59 6.19 -14.07 5.05
CA THR A 59 6.77 -14.26 3.72
C THR A 59 6.95 -12.94 2.99
N ILE A 60 6.02 -12.01 3.15
CA ILE A 60 6.19 -10.65 2.62
C ILE A 60 7.31 -9.91 3.38
N ALA A 61 7.39 -10.07 4.70
CA ALA A 61 8.46 -9.46 5.47
C ALA A 61 9.84 -9.93 5.01
N ASP A 62 10.00 -11.25 4.78
CA ASP A 62 11.23 -11.86 4.26
C ASP A 62 11.57 -11.33 2.85
N MET A 63 10.57 -11.20 1.97
CA MET A 63 10.75 -10.69 0.61
C MET A 63 11.23 -9.24 0.56
N PHE A 64 10.78 -8.42 1.50
CA PHE A 64 11.14 -7.00 1.59
C PHE A 64 12.30 -6.74 2.57
N GLY A 65 12.88 -7.78 3.19
CA GLY A 65 13.99 -7.66 4.13
C GLY A 65 13.64 -6.89 5.42
N VAL A 66 12.36 -6.93 5.84
CA VAL A 66 11.87 -6.23 7.02
C VAL A 66 11.26 -7.20 8.04
N SER A 67 11.01 -6.74 9.25
CA SER A 67 10.31 -7.55 10.26
C SER A 67 8.81 -7.68 9.95
N GLN A 68 8.20 -8.82 10.24
CA GLN A 68 6.74 -9.02 10.11
C GLN A 68 5.91 -7.95 10.86
N PRO A 69 6.31 -7.48 12.06
CA PRO A 69 5.64 -6.35 12.71
C PRO A 69 5.65 -5.06 11.87
N THR A 70 6.70 -4.80 11.08
CA THR A 70 6.74 -3.68 10.14
C THR A 70 5.64 -3.83 9.08
N ILE A 71 5.51 -5.01 8.48
CA ILE A 71 4.45 -5.31 7.51
C ILE A 71 3.06 -5.15 8.14
N SER A 72 2.86 -5.64 9.36
CA SER A 72 1.57 -5.51 10.06
C SER A 72 1.16 -4.05 10.29
N ARG A 73 2.12 -3.19 10.67
CA ARG A 73 1.86 -1.74 10.84
C ARG A 73 1.53 -1.07 9.52
N VAL A 74 2.26 -1.41 8.44
CA VAL A 74 2.00 -0.90 7.10
C VAL A 74 0.59 -1.30 6.65
N TYR A 75 0.24 -2.58 6.77
CA TYR A 75 -1.08 -3.09 6.39
C TYR A 75 -2.20 -2.33 7.10
N ARG A 76 -2.14 -2.19 8.43
CA ARG A 76 -3.18 -1.45 9.19
C ARG A 76 -3.29 0.03 8.82
N ARG A 77 -2.18 0.65 8.39
CA ARG A 77 -2.17 2.05 7.94
C ARG A 77 -2.75 2.21 6.54
N ILE A 78 -2.43 1.30 5.63
CA ILE A 78 -2.68 1.45 4.20
C ILE A 78 -4.06 0.94 3.79
N VAL A 79 -4.56 -0.14 4.39
CA VAL A 79 -5.91 -0.68 4.10
C VAL A 79 -7.00 0.41 4.16
N PRO A 80 -7.16 1.18 5.25
CA PRO A 80 -8.21 2.20 5.30
C PRO A 80 -7.98 3.35 4.31
N LEU A 81 -6.73 3.59 3.89
CA LEU A 81 -6.43 4.61 2.87
C LEU A 81 -6.79 4.13 1.46
N ILE A 82 -6.60 2.83 1.17
CA ILE A 82 -7.05 2.22 -0.09
C ILE A 82 -8.58 2.26 -0.16
N GLU A 83 -9.27 1.89 0.92
CA GLU A 83 -10.74 1.96 0.99
C GLU A 83 -11.25 3.38 0.74
N GLN A 84 -10.63 4.40 1.37
CA GLN A 84 -10.99 5.79 1.13
C GLN A 84 -10.71 6.23 -0.31
N ALA A 85 -9.56 5.86 -0.86
CA ALA A 85 -9.19 6.20 -2.24
C ALA A 85 -10.16 5.55 -3.25
N TRP A 86 -10.60 4.32 -3.00
CA TRP A 86 -11.60 3.61 -3.79
C TRP A 86 -13.01 4.19 -3.62
N CYS A 87 -13.42 4.55 -2.41
CA CYS A 87 -14.71 5.20 -2.16
C CYS A 87 -14.79 6.57 -2.86
N LEU A 88 -13.69 7.32 -2.91
CA LEU A 88 -13.58 8.57 -3.68
C LEU A 88 -13.59 8.35 -5.21
N SER A 89 -13.45 7.10 -5.67
CA SER A 89 -13.49 6.74 -7.08
C SER A 89 -14.92 6.58 -7.63
N GLY A 90 -15.95 6.57 -6.77
CA GLY A 90 -17.33 6.30 -7.18
C GLY A 90 -17.57 4.88 -7.68
N VAL A 91 -16.62 3.96 -7.48
CA VAL A 91 -16.76 2.55 -7.82
C VAL A 91 -17.20 1.82 -6.54
N CYS A 92 -18.52 1.72 -6.34
CA CYS A 92 -19.16 0.79 -5.41
C CYS A 92 -19.68 -0.42 -6.20
#